data_AF-A0A7Y4RMF5-F1
#
_entry.id   AF-A0A7Y4RMF5-F1
#
_cell.length_a   1.000
_cell.length_b   1.000
_cell.length_c   1.000
_cell.angle_alpha   90.00
_cell.angle_beta   90.00
_cell.angle_gamma   90.00
#
_symmetry.space_group_name_H-M   'P 1'
#
loop_
_entity.id
_entity.type
_entity.pdbx_description
1 polymer ?
#
loop_
_entity_poly.entity_id
_entity_poly.type
_entity_poly.pdbx_seq_one_letter_code
_entity_poly.pdbx_strand_id
1 'polypeptide(L)'
;EWERAVAAASAAVAEEAERRLRHAAIAARYPAKRLASLLPDVEEKRVLSARLSAVGVPLEEGTADLGEAPSEWIGAITRMAGELESAWDGLHRAARQELQMWERRADGIRGWRRPWRTLGLIGGLSLSLAVWAGLVLGGFLPVPNFLRPAAEWLWSLPWP
;
A
#
# COMPACT_ATOMS: atom_id res chain seq x y z
N GLU A 1 16.36 3.85 28.14
CA GLU A 1 16.06 2.57 27.43
C GLU A 1 14.72 2.56 26.71
N TRP A 2 13.73 3.29 27.23
CA TRP A 2 12.41 3.51 26.65
C TRP A 2 12.43 3.92 25.16
N GLU A 3 13.23 4.92 24.77
CA GLU A 3 13.31 5.37 23.37
C GLU A 3 13.72 4.26 22.40
N ARG A 4 14.63 3.36 22.81
CA ARG A 4 15.04 2.21 22.00
C ARG A 4 13.88 1.22 21.84
N ALA A 5 13.10 0.99 22.89
CA ALA A 5 11.92 0.12 22.84
C ALA A 5 10.82 0.73 21.93
N VAL A 6 10.58 2.04 22.03
CA VAL A 6 9.62 2.75 21.17
C VAL A 6 10.07 2.72 19.71
N ALA A 7 11.36 2.96 19.45
CA ALA A 7 11.92 2.86 18.11
C ALA A 7 11.71 1.45 17.51
N ALA A 8 12.03 0.40 18.28
CA ALA A 8 11.82 -0.99 17.86
C ALA A 8 10.33 -1.31 17.60
N ALA A 9 9.44 -0.86 18.48
CA ALA A 9 7.99 -1.07 18.32
C ALA A 9 7.45 -0.33 17.07
N SER A 10 7.87 0.91 16.85
CA SER A 10 7.48 1.69 15.67
C SER A 10 7.94 1.04 14.36
N ALA A 11 9.17 0.49 14.35
CA ALA A 11 9.71 -0.24 13.21
C ALA A 11 8.91 -1.53 12.94
N ALA A 12 8.61 -2.31 13.98
CA ALA A 12 7.83 -3.54 13.86
C ALA A 12 6.42 -3.29 13.30
N VAL A 13 5.75 -2.22 13.75
CA VAL A 13 4.43 -1.82 13.24
C VAL A 13 4.52 -1.43 11.76
N ALA A 14 5.51 -0.61 11.39
CA ALA A 14 5.70 -0.21 9.99
C ALA A 14 6.02 -1.40 9.07
N GLU A 15 6.85 -2.34 9.51
CA GLU A 15 7.19 -3.56 8.78
C GLU A 15 5.97 -4.46 8.56
N GLU A 16 5.15 -4.66 9.59
CA GLU A 16 3.93 -5.47 9.49
C GLU A 16 2.94 -4.87 8.48
N ALA A 17 2.84 -3.56 8.42
CA ALA A 17 1.97 -2.89 7.46
C ALA A 17 2.48 -2.97 6.03
N GLU A 18 3.78 -2.75 5.84
CA GLU A 18 4.45 -2.94 4.56
C GLU A 18 4.25 -4.38 4.05
N ARG A 19 4.37 -5.37 4.94
CA ARG A 19 4.09 -6.78 4.65
C ARG A 19 2.65 -6.99 4.20
N ARG A 20 1.66 -6.44 4.91
CA ARG A 20 0.23 -6.55 4.55
C ARG A 20 -0.08 -5.91 3.21
N LEU A 21 0.43 -4.70 2.95
CA LEU A 21 0.24 -3.99 1.69
C LEU A 21 0.85 -4.76 0.51
N ARG A 22 2.06 -5.31 0.69
CA ARG A 22 2.70 -6.17 -0.32
C ARG A 22 1.91 -7.45 -0.58
N HIS A 23 1.42 -8.10 0.48
CA HIS A 23 0.63 -9.31 0.34
C HIS A 23 -0.69 -9.05 -0.41
N ALA A 24 -1.40 -7.96 -0.06
CA ALA A 24 -2.59 -7.52 -0.78
C ALA A 24 -2.30 -7.19 -2.25
N ALA A 25 -1.16 -6.54 -2.53
CA ALA A 25 -0.74 -6.20 -3.88
C ALA A 25 -0.44 -7.44 -4.73
N ILE A 26 0.20 -8.48 -4.17
CA ILE A 26 0.44 -9.75 -4.84
C ILE A 26 -0.89 -10.41 -5.20
N ALA A 27 -1.82 -10.51 -4.24
CA ALA A 27 -3.13 -11.11 -4.44
C ALA A 27 -3.95 -10.39 -5.53
N ALA A 28 -3.94 -9.05 -5.52
CA ALA A 28 -4.64 -8.23 -6.52
C ALA A 28 -3.87 -8.05 -7.84
N ARG A 29 -2.65 -8.62 -7.95
CA ARG A 29 -1.70 -8.39 -9.05
C ARG A 29 -1.53 -6.90 -9.37
N TYR A 30 -1.40 -6.11 -8.31
CA TYR A 30 -1.32 -4.65 -8.34
C TYR A 30 0.06 -4.18 -8.87
N PRO A 31 0.15 -3.08 -9.63
CA PRO A 31 1.41 -2.63 -10.21
C PRO A 31 2.42 -2.16 -9.16
N ALA A 32 3.66 -2.64 -9.24
CA ALA A 32 4.74 -2.30 -8.29
C ALA A 32 5.00 -0.78 -8.18
N LYS A 33 4.95 -0.06 -9.31
CA LYS A 33 5.12 1.41 -9.31
C LYS A 33 4.06 2.15 -8.49
N ARG A 34 2.81 1.67 -8.52
CA ARG A 34 1.71 2.24 -7.73
C ARG A 34 1.74 1.78 -6.28
N LEU A 35 2.28 0.59 -6.02
CA LEU A 35 2.48 0.12 -4.64
C LEU A 35 3.53 0.99 -3.93
N ALA A 36 4.62 1.36 -4.63
CA ALA A 36 5.70 2.15 -4.05
C ALA A 36 5.22 3.48 -3.45
N SER A 37 4.23 4.14 -4.07
CA SER A 37 3.63 5.38 -3.55
C SER A 37 2.65 5.17 -2.39
N LEU A 38 2.31 3.93 -2.05
CA LEU A 38 1.39 3.57 -0.97
C LEU A 38 2.11 2.95 0.24
N LEU A 39 3.39 2.61 0.10
CA LEU A 39 4.20 2.11 1.22
C LEU A 39 4.53 3.26 2.19
N PRO A 40 4.71 2.95 3.48
CA PRO A 40 5.05 3.97 4.48
C PRO A 40 6.38 4.64 4.12
N ASP A 41 6.37 5.96 3.97
CA ASP A 41 7.56 6.74 3.69
C ASP A 41 8.36 7.03 4.98
N VAL A 42 9.49 7.72 4.84
CA VAL A 42 10.36 8.05 5.99
C VAL A 42 9.65 8.99 6.96
N GLU A 43 8.78 9.87 6.47
CA GLU A 43 8.10 10.87 7.29
C GLU A 43 6.96 10.24 8.08
N GLU A 44 6.14 9.39 7.45
CA GLU A 44 5.10 8.61 8.13
C GLU A 44 5.71 7.74 9.24
N LYS A 45 6.88 7.13 8.99
CA LYS A 45 7.62 6.35 10.02
C LYS A 45 8.09 7.23 11.18
N ARG A 46 8.57 8.45 10.91
CA ARG A 46 8.96 9.42 11.95
C ARG A 46 7.77 9.90 12.77
N VAL A 47 6.65 10.22 12.12
CA VAL A 47 5.41 10.64 12.80
C VAL A 47 4.88 9.52 13.68
N LEU A 48 4.90 8.26 13.21
CA LEU A 48 4.53 7.11 14.03
C LEU A 48 5.43 6.97 15.25
N SER A 49 6.75 7.08 15.07
CA SER A 49 7.71 7.04 16.17
C SER A 49 7.45 8.16 17.19
N ALA A 50 7.26 9.40 16.73
CA ALA A 50 6.96 10.54 17.59
C ALA A 50 5.65 10.36 18.38
N ARG A 51 4.58 9.86 17.73
CA ARG A 51 3.31 9.56 18.39
C ARG A 51 3.45 8.50 19.46
N LEU A 52 4.21 7.43 19.19
CA LEU A 52 4.46 6.37 20.17
C LEU A 52 5.34 6.87 21.32
N SER A 53 6.33 7.72 21.04
CA SER A 53 7.17 8.35 22.08
C SER A 53 6.36 9.29 22.98
N ALA A 54 5.41 10.05 22.42
CA ALA A 54 4.58 10.99 23.15
C ALA A 54 3.63 10.33 24.17
N VAL A 55 3.36 9.03 24.03
CA VAL A 55 2.56 8.25 24.98
C VAL A 55 3.42 7.68 26.13
N GLY A 56 4.74 7.87 26.08
CA GLY A 56 5.66 7.34 27.09
C GLY A 56 5.41 7.85 28.50
N VAL A 57 5.73 7.00 29.47
CA VAL A 57 5.71 7.33 30.91
C VAL A 57 7.11 7.78 31.34
N PRO A 58 7.24 8.90 32.08
CA PRO A 58 8.49 9.28 32.70
C PRO A 58 8.77 8.39 33.93
N LEU A 59 9.12 7.13 33.68
CA LEU A 59 9.43 6.15 34.75
C LEU A 59 10.57 6.61 35.67
N GLU A 60 11.50 7.41 35.15
CA GLU A 60 12.61 7.99 35.92
C GLU A 60 12.11 8.99 36.98
N GLU A 61 11.06 9.76 36.68
CA GLU A 61 10.43 10.69 37.63
C GLU A 61 9.65 9.94 38.71
N GLY A 62 8.98 8.84 38.36
CA GLY A 62 8.25 8.02 39.32
C GLY A 62 9.14 7.32 40.35
N THR A 63 10.35 6.89 39.95
CA THR A 63 11.32 6.30 40.88
C THR A 63 11.95 7.31 41.84
N ALA A 64 11.96 8.60 41.48
CA ALA A 64 12.45 9.67 42.35
C ALA A 64 11.46 10.00 43.49
N ASP A 65 10.18 9.61 43.36
CA ASP A 65 9.11 9.80 44.35
C ASP A 65 9.00 8.62 45.34
N LEU A 66 9.97 7.69 45.33
CA LEU A 66 10.06 6.65 46.35
C LEU A 66 10.54 7.29 47.66
N GLY A 67 9.58 7.55 48.57
CA GLY A 67 9.86 8.07 49.91
C GLY A 67 10.86 7.21 50.70
N GLU A 68 11.44 7.78 51.76
CA GLU A 68 12.50 7.12 52.54
C GLU A 68 12.00 5.87 53.30
N ALA A 69 10.68 5.77 53.56
CA ALA A 69 10.08 4.70 54.33
C ALA A 69 9.54 3.55 53.45
N PRO A 70 9.85 2.26 53.76
CA PRO A 70 9.35 1.11 53.00
C PRO A 70 7.81 1.01 52.91
N SER A 71 7.09 1.61 53.85
CA SER A 71 5.62 1.66 53.85
C SER A 71 5.04 2.55 52.74
N GLU A 72 5.79 3.54 52.26
CA GLU A 72 5.36 4.47 51.21
C GLU A 72 5.60 3.89 49.81
N TRP A 73 6.51 2.91 49.70
CA TRP A 73 6.89 2.29 48.43
C TRP A 73 5.73 1.58 47.76
N ILE A 74 4.87 0.90 48.53
CA ILE A 74 3.73 0.15 47.96
C ILE A 74 2.77 1.11 47.24
N GLY A 75 2.50 2.28 47.81
CA GLY A 75 1.63 3.28 47.20
C GLY A 75 2.23 3.88 45.92
N ALA A 76 3.52 4.24 45.96
CA ALA A 76 4.25 4.77 44.83
C ALA A 76 4.36 3.75 43.67
N ILE A 77 4.69 2.49 43.98
CA ILE A 77 4.75 1.40 42.99
C ILE A 77 3.38 1.16 42.36
N THR A 78 2.31 1.18 43.16
CA THR A 78 0.95 0.98 42.62
C THR A 78 0.56 2.11 41.67
N ARG A 79 0.92 3.36 41.99
CA ARG A 79 0.67 4.52 41.11
C ARG A 79 1.46 4.41 39.81
N MET A 80 2.76 4.11 39.89
CA MET A 80 3.62 3.87 38.72
C MET A 80 3.09 2.73 37.84
N ALA A 81 2.60 1.65 38.45
CA ALA A 81 1.98 0.55 37.70
C ALA A 81 0.71 1.00 36.95
N GLY A 82 -0.14 1.81 37.59
CA GLY A 82 -1.34 2.35 36.95
C GLY A 82 -1.04 3.33 35.81
N GLU A 83 0.00 4.15 35.95
CA GLU A 83 0.48 5.04 34.89
C GLU A 83 1.08 4.26 33.72
N LEU A 84 1.86 3.21 34.01
CA LEU A 84 2.39 2.29 33.00
C LEU A 84 1.28 1.58 32.23
N GLU A 85 0.27 1.09 32.92
CA GLU A 85 -0.88 0.42 32.29
C GLU A 85 -1.68 1.40 31.43
N SER A 86 -1.89 2.63 31.90
CA SER A 86 -2.57 3.68 31.14
C SER A 86 -1.82 4.06 29.86
N ALA A 87 -0.49 4.19 29.94
CA ALA A 87 0.34 4.47 28.78
C ALA A 87 0.43 3.29 27.82
N TRP A 88 0.50 2.06 28.33
CA TRP A 88 0.45 0.86 27.51
C TRP A 88 -0.86 0.78 26.72
N ASP A 89 -2.00 1.06 27.36
CA ASP A 89 -3.30 1.14 26.72
C ASP A 89 -3.39 2.28 25.69
N GLY A 90 -2.77 3.42 25.98
CA GLY A 90 -2.64 4.52 25.03
C GLY A 90 -1.85 4.09 23.78
N LEU A 91 -0.72 3.42 23.98
CA LEU A 91 0.16 2.95 22.92
C LEU A 91 -0.55 1.88 22.06
N HIS A 92 -1.26 0.96 22.69
CA HIS A 92 -2.03 -0.06 21.99
C HIS A 92 -3.17 0.54 21.17
N ARG A 93 -3.86 1.56 21.68
CA ARG A 93 -4.89 2.30 20.94
C ARG A 93 -4.30 3.05 19.74
N ALA A 94 -3.19 3.75 19.92
CA ALA A 94 -2.50 4.46 18.85
C ALA A 94 -2.03 3.51 17.74
N ALA A 95 -1.39 2.40 18.10
CA ALA A 95 -0.95 1.37 17.15
C ALA A 95 -2.13 0.77 16.37
N ARG A 96 -3.26 0.50 17.05
CA ARG A 96 -4.46 -0.04 16.40
C ARG A 96 -5.07 0.95 15.42
N GLN A 97 -5.11 2.25 15.75
CA GLN A 97 -5.60 3.30 14.85
C GLN A 97 -4.75 3.38 13.58
N GLU A 98 -3.42 3.33 13.71
CA GLU A 98 -2.52 3.36 12.57
C GLU A 98 -2.69 2.12 11.67
N LEU A 99 -2.77 0.93 12.28
CA LEU A 99 -3.05 -0.31 11.55
C LEU A 99 -4.38 -0.27 10.80
N GLN A 100 -5.44 0.31 11.38
CA GLN A 100 -6.72 0.49 10.69
C GLN A 100 -6.64 1.46 9.51
N MET A 101 -5.84 2.52 9.62
CA MET A 101 -5.59 3.42 8.50
C MET A 101 -4.94 2.66 7.33
N TRP A 102 -3.96 1.81 7.62
CA TRP A 102 -3.27 1.03 6.61
C TRP A 102 -4.11 -0.13 6.06
N GLU A 103 -4.99 -0.73 6.86
CA GLU A 103 -5.95 -1.72 6.39
C GLU A 103 -6.90 -1.12 5.34
N ARG A 104 -7.37 0.12 5.53
CA ARG A 104 -8.17 0.81 4.51
C ARG A 104 -7.42 1.00 3.19
N ARG A 105 -6.11 1.28 3.25
CA ARG A 105 -5.26 1.33 2.04
C ARG A 105 -5.15 -0.05 1.39
N ALA A 106 -4.98 -1.10 2.20
CA ALA A 106 -4.95 -2.49 1.72
C ALA A 106 -6.28 -2.91 1.06
N ASP A 107 -7.42 -2.51 1.62
CA ASP A 107 -8.74 -2.76 1.03
C ASP A 107 -8.91 -2.06 -0.32
N GLY A 108 -8.39 -0.83 -0.46
CA GLY A 108 -8.33 -0.15 -1.75
C GLY A 108 -7.53 -0.93 -2.81
N ILE A 109 -6.42 -1.57 -2.40
CA ILE A 109 -5.63 -2.45 -3.27
C ILE A 109 -6.40 -3.72 -3.60
N ARG A 110 -7.06 -4.37 -2.63
CA ARG A 110 -7.88 -5.57 -2.85
C ARG A 110 -9.06 -5.30 -3.79
N GLY A 111 -9.65 -4.10 -3.70
CA GLY A 111 -10.73 -3.64 -4.58
C GLY A 111 -10.28 -3.31 -6.01
N TRP A 112 -8.97 -3.34 -6.30
CA TRP A 112 -8.44 -3.04 -7.63
C TRP A 112 -8.93 -4.04 -8.68
N ARG A 113 -9.89 -3.61 -9.51
CA ARG A 113 -10.28 -4.33 -10.71
C ARG A 113 -9.28 -4.00 -11.82
N ARG A 114 -8.42 -4.96 -12.18
CA ARG A 114 -7.53 -4.83 -13.34
C ARG A 114 -8.31 -4.36 -14.57
N PRO A 115 -7.82 -3.37 -15.34
CA PRO A 115 -8.51 -2.81 -16.51
C PRO A 115 -8.43 -3.75 -17.74
N TRP A 116 -8.69 -5.05 -17.56
CA TRP A 116 -8.75 -6.02 -18.65
C TRP A 116 -9.79 -5.67 -19.70
N ARG A 117 -10.86 -4.96 -19.31
CA ARG A 117 -11.91 -4.53 -20.24
C ARG A 117 -11.37 -3.62 -21.34
N THR A 118 -10.55 -2.64 -21.00
CA THR A 118 -9.96 -1.71 -21.97
C THR A 118 -8.97 -2.42 -22.89
N LEU A 119 -8.16 -3.33 -22.33
CA LEU A 119 -7.24 -4.18 -23.11
C LEU A 119 -7.99 -5.11 -24.05
N GLY A 120 -9.08 -5.72 -23.60
CA GLY A 120 -9.94 -6.58 -24.43
C GLY A 120 -10.64 -5.80 -25.54
N LEU A 121 -11.10 -4.57 -25.27
CA LEU A 121 -11.69 -3.69 -26.28
C LEU A 121 -10.68 -3.30 -27.35
N ILE A 122 -9.48 -2.85 -26.95
CA ILE A 122 -8.42 -2.49 -27.90
C ILE A 122 -7.96 -3.71 -28.68
N GLY A 123 -7.72 -4.83 -28.01
CA GLY A 123 -7.32 -6.08 -28.65
C GLY A 123 -8.37 -6.57 -29.64
N GLY A 124 -9.64 -6.59 -29.26
CA GLY A 124 -10.76 -6.97 -30.11
C GLY A 124 -10.94 -6.03 -31.30
N LEU A 125 -10.77 -4.72 -31.08
CA LEU A 125 -10.83 -3.73 -32.16
C LEU A 125 -9.68 -3.95 -33.16
N SER A 126 -8.45 -4.12 -32.68
CA SER A 126 -7.29 -4.39 -33.53
C SER A 126 -7.44 -5.68 -34.34
N LEU A 127 -7.95 -6.76 -33.71
CA LEU A 127 -8.21 -8.02 -34.39
C LEU A 127 -9.29 -7.87 -35.46
N SER A 128 -10.37 -7.16 -35.14
CA SER A 128 -11.45 -6.87 -36.09
C SER A 128 -10.94 -6.05 -37.28
N LEU A 129 -10.08 -5.06 -37.02
CA LEU A 129 -9.46 -4.24 -38.06
C LEU A 129 -8.55 -5.06 -38.97
N ALA A 130 -7.75 -5.96 -38.39
CA ALA A 130 -6.86 -6.85 -39.14
C ALA A 130 -7.65 -7.84 -40.01
N VAL A 131 -8.71 -8.45 -39.47
CA VAL A 131 -9.60 -9.34 -40.22
C VAL A 131 -10.28 -8.59 -41.36
N TRP A 132 -10.81 -7.39 -41.09
CA TRP A 132 -11.43 -6.54 -42.10
C TRP A 132 -10.43 -6.17 -43.21
N ALA A 133 -9.22 -5.74 -42.85
CA ALA A 133 -8.18 -5.42 -43.81
C ALA A 133 -7.78 -6.63 -44.68
N GLY A 134 -7.67 -7.82 -44.08
CA GLY A 134 -7.41 -9.08 -44.80
C GLY A 134 -8.53 -9.44 -45.78
N LEU A 135 -9.80 -9.27 -45.39
CA LEU A 135 -10.95 -9.49 -46.27
C LEU A 135 -10.97 -8.51 -47.46
N VAL A 136 -10.67 -7.24 -47.20
CA VAL A 136 -10.60 -6.20 -48.24
C VAL A 136 -9.44 -6.46 -49.21
N LEU A 137 -8.24 -6.77 -48.70
CA LEU A 137 -7.06 -7.04 -49.53
C LEU A 137 -7.14 -8.40 -50.26
N GLY A 138 -7.82 -9.38 -49.69
CA GLY A 138 -8.07 -10.68 -50.30
C GLY A 138 -9.16 -10.68 -51.36
N GLY A 139 -9.82 -9.54 -51.62
CA GLY A 139 -10.84 -9.39 -52.65
C GLY A 139 -12.23 -9.93 -52.28
N PHE A 140 -12.46 -10.31 -51.01
CA PHE A 140 -13.75 -10.78 -50.53
C PHE A 140 -14.74 -9.63 -50.23
N LEU A 141 -14.23 -8.40 -50.05
CA LEU A 141 -15.03 -7.19 -49.85
C LEU A 141 -14.60 -6.09 -50.84
N PRO A 142 -15.52 -5.21 -51.27
CA PRO A 142 -15.19 -4.08 -52.12
C PRO A 142 -14.25 -3.11 -51.40
N VAL A 143 -13.16 -2.73 -52.07
CA VAL A 143 -12.15 -1.83 -51.48
C VAL A 143 -12.71 -0.42 -51.30
N PRO A 144 -12.73 0.12 -50.07
CA PRO A 144 -13.14 1.49 -49.83
C PRO A 144 -12.25 2.48 -50.59
N ASN A 145 -12.83 3.58 -51.07
CA ASN A 145 -12.13 4.55 -51.92
C ASN A 145 -10.83 5.11 -51.31
N PHE A 146 -10.73 5.18 -49.98
CA PHE A 146 -9.55 5.68 -49.28
C PHE A 146 -8.41 4.65 -49.17
N LEU A 147 -8.67 3.35 -49.28
CA LEU A 147 -7.65 2.29 -49.26
C LEU A 147 -7.21 1.86 -50.66
N ARG A 148 -7.95 2.28 -51.67
CA ARG A 148 -7.72 1.96 -53.08
C ARG A 148 -6.27 2.24 -53.55
N PRO A 149 -5.66 3.42 -53.28
CA PRO A 149 -4.28 3.67 -53.72
C PRO A 149 -3.24 2.75 -53.06
N ALA A 150 -3.45 2.35 -51.80
CA ALA A 150 -2.55 1.44 -51.11
C ALA A 150 -2.73 -0.02 -51.59
N ALA A 151 -3.97 -0.43 -51.87
CA ALA A 151 -4.27 -1.75 -52.41
C ALA A 151 -3.73 -1.92 -53.84
N GLU A 152 -3.91 -0.93 -54.71
CA GLU A 152 -3.38 -0.93 -56.08
C GLU A 152 -1.85 -0.97 -56.09
N TRP A 153 -1.19 -0.18 -55.22
CA TRP A 153 0.25 -0.24 -55.06
C TRP A 153 0.72 -1.63 -54.61
N LEU A 154 0.07 -2.21 -53.59
CA LEU A 154 0.42 -3.52 -53.08
C LEU A 154 0.23 -4.61 -54.15
N TRP A 155 -0.88 -4.59 -54.89
CA TRP A 155 -1.15 -5.55 -55.97
C TRP A 155 -0.26 -5.38 -57.19
N SER A 156 0.31 -4.19 -57.42
CA SER A 156 1.27 -3.93 -58.49
C SER A 156 2.68 -4.47 -58.21
N LEU A 157 2.96 -4.90 -56.98
CA LEU A 157 4.25 -5.52 -56.65
C LEU A 157 4.35 -6.89 -57.34
N PRO A 158 5.53 -7.25 -57.88
CA PRO A 158 5.77 -8.58 -58.43
C PRO A 158 5.78 -9.58 -57.27
N TRP A 159 4.63 -10.22 -57.04
CA TRP A 159 4.54 -11.37 -56.14
C TRP A 159 5.42 -12.51 -56.71
N PRO A 160 6.17 -13.24 -55.87
CA PRO A 160 6.93 -14.41 -56.29
C PRO A 160 6.04 -15.58 -56.75
#